data_AF-W9GYA4-F1
#
_entry.id   AF-W9GYA4-F1
#
_cell.length_a   1.000
_cell.length_b   1.000
_cell.length_c   1.000
_cell.angle_alpha   90.00
_cell.angle_beta   90.00
_cell.angle_gamma   90.00
#
_symmetry.space_group_name_H-M   'P 1'
#
loop_
_entity.id
_entity.type
_entity.pdbx_description
1 polymer ?
#
loop_
_entity_poly.entity_id
_entity_poly.type
_entity_poly.pdbx_seq_one_letter_code
_entity_poly.pdbx_strand_id
1 'polypeptide(L)'
;MAYSFDMELVNCIPNLQRYACKLTRDASSAEDLTQDCLARALSRSHRFEPGTNMQAWLTTMLKNLHFNNLQRDKHVTKVELWDHAMSVEPSQLSRLVFRDVDRAFDSLTPCQRKVVRLVAIEGRPYQEAAEKLNVSIGTIRSRLCRARERLNTLMAA
;
A
#
# COMPACT_ATOMS: atom_id res chain seq x y z
N MET A 1 -3.77 -24.11 -22.41
CA MET A 1 -3.86 -22.66 -22.69
C MET A 1 -3.51 -21.84 -21.43
N ALA A 2 -2.44 -22.22 -20.70
CA ALA A 2 -1.99 -21.54 -19.46
C ALA A 2 -0.88 -20.48 -19.72
N TYR A 3 -0.23 -20.53 -20.89
CA TYR A 3 0.92 -19.71 -21.24
C TYR A 3 0.68 -18.19 -21.18
N SER A 4 -0.55 -17.70 -21.34
CA SER A 4 -0.81 -16.26 -21.35
C SER A 4 -0.65 -15.61 -19.96
N PHE A 5 -1.10 -16.28 -18.90
CA PHE A 5 -0.99 -15.73 -17.54
C PHE A 5 0.44 -15.79 -17.04
N ASP A 6 1.11 -16.93 -17.21
CA ASP A 6 2.48 -17.13 -16.72
C ASP A 6 3.46 -16.16 -17.38
N MET A 7 3.31 -15.91 -18.68
CA MET A 7 4.15 -14.94 -19.40
C MET A 7 3.89 -13.51 -18.93
N GLU A 8 2.63 -13.13 -18.75
CA GLU A 8 2.28 -11.79 -18.25
C GLU A 8 2.79 -11.59 -16.81
N LEU A 9 2.74 -12.64 -15.98
CA LEU A 9 3.26 -12.65 -14.62
C LEU A 9 4.78 -12.44 -14.61
N VAL A 10 5.51 -13.21 -15.42
CA VAL A 10 6.97 -13.12 -15.55
C VAL A 10 7.39 -11.71 -16.00
N ASN A 11 6.68 -11.13 -16.96
CA ASN A 11 6.95 -9.76 -17.43
C ASN A 11 6.76 -8.70 -16.34
N CYS A 12 5.92 -8.95 -15.34
CA CYS A 12 5.69 -8.01 -14.23
C CYS A 12 6.76 -8.11 -13.12
N ILE A 13 7.54 -9.20 -13.04
CA ILE A 13 8.48 -9.48 -11.94
C ILE A 13 9.48 -8.34 -11.71
N PRO A 14 10.19 -7.80 -12.74
CA PRO A 14 11.20 -6.77 -12.50
C PRO A 14 10.62 -5.49 -11.90
N ASN A 15 9.43 -5.09 -12.35
CA ASN A 15 8.73 -3.92 -11.80
C ASN A 15 8.22 -4.17 -10.38
N LEU A 16 7.76 -5.40 -10.11
CA LEU A 16 7.29 -5.82 -8.80
C LEU A 16 8.42 -5.81 -7.76
N GLN A 17 9.60 -6.34 -8.12
CA GLN A 17 10.80 -6.31 -7.29
C GLN A 17 11.26 -4.88 -6.99
N ARG A 18 11.34 -4.02 -8.01
CA ARG A 18 11.68 -2.58 -7.82
C ARG A 18 10.72 -1.89 -6.86
N TYR A 19 9.44 -2.24 -6.92
CA TYR A 19 8.44 -1.68 -6.01
C TYR A 19 8.56 -2.27 -4.59
N ALA A 20 8.84 -3.56 -4.46
CA ALA A 20 9.14 -4.20 -3.18
C ALA A 20 10.33 -3.56 -2.48
N CYS A 21 11.45 -3.33 -3.19
CA CYS A 21 12.63 -2.63 -2.65
C CYS A 21 12.30 -1.23 -2.14
N LYS A 22 11.42 -0.49 -2.85
CA LYS A 22 10.97 0.84 -2.38
C LYS A 22 10.13 0.79 -1.11
N LEU A 23 9.37 -0.29 -0.90
CA LEU A 23 8.53 -0.48 0.28
C LEU A 23 9.34 -0.94 1.50
N THR A 24 10.19 -1.96 1.33
CA THR A 24 10.93 -2.57 2.44
C THR A 24 12.19 -1.81 2.81
N ARG A 25 12.82 -1.11 1.86
CA ARG A 25 14.15 -0.50 1.98
C ARG A 25 15.27 -1.49 2.34
N ASP A 26 15.00 -2.78 2.19
CA ASP A 26 15.91 -3.89 2.43
C ASP A 26 15.77 -4.92 1.31
N ALA A 27 16.90 -5.43 0.81
CA ALA A 27 16.93 -6.31 -0.35
C ALA A 27 16.39 -7.71 -0.04
N SER A 28 16.74 -8.28 1.12
CA SER A 28 16.27 -9.60 1.53
C SER A 28 14.75 -9.60 1.73
N SER A 29 14.26 -8.63 2.49
CA SER A 29 12.83 -8.45 2.75
C SER A 29 12.05 -8.17 1.46
N ALA A 30 12.65 -7.48 0.48
CA ALA A 30 12.02 -7.22 -0.81
C ALA A 30 11.88 -8.51 -1.64
N GLU A 31 12.88 -9.37 -1.61
CA GLU A 31 12.87 -10.66 -2.28
C GLU A 31 11.79 -11.56 -1.69
N ASP A 32 11.77 -11.72 -0.37
CA ASP A 32 10.76 -12.52 0.34
C ASP A 32 9.34 -12.03 0.06
N LEU A 33 9.13 -10.71 0.16
CA LEU A 33 7.84 -10.08 -0.13
C LEU A 33 7.40 -10.34 -1.59
N THR A 34 8.34 -10.33 -2.53
CA THR A 34 8.05 -10.62 -3.94
C THR A 34 7.70 -12.10 -4.13
N GLN A 35 8.47 -13.01 -3.55
CA GLN A 35 8.22 -14.45 -3.63
C GLN A 35 6.85 -14.82 -3.07
N ASP A 36 6.51 -14.33 -1.89
CA ASP A 36 5.19 -14.52 -1.27
C ASP A 36 4.06 -13.97 -2.14
N CYS A 37 4.27 -12.81 -2.75
CA CYS A 37 3.29 -12.21 -3.66
C CYS A 37 3.06 -13.09 -4.89
N LEU A 38 4.13 -13.61 -5.50
CA LEU A 38 4.03 -14.47 -6.68
C LEU A 38 3.37 -15.82 -6.34
N ALA A 39 3.74 -16.45 -5.22
CA ALA A 39 3.10 -17.68 -4.75
C ALA A 39 1.59 -17.50 -4.54
N ARG A 40 1.20 -16.37 -3.95
CA ARG A 40 -0.22 -16.02 -3.78
C ARG A 40 -0.91 -15.72 -5.11
N ALA A 41 -0.25 -15.01 -6.03
CA ALA A 41 -0.77 -14.73 -7.34
C ALA A 41 -1.07 -16.01 -8.12
N LEU A 42 -0.14 -16.98 -8.10
CA LEU A 42 -0.32 -18.30 -8.71
C LEU A 42 -1.49 -19.06 -8.09
N SER A 43 -1.58 -19.11 -6.75
CA SER A 43 -2.69 -19.79 -6.06
C SER A 43 -4.07 -19.15 -6.33
N ARG A 44 -4.08 -17.87 -6.70
CA ARG A 44 -5.29 -17.06 -6.94
C ARG A 44 -5.44 -16.67 -8.41
N SER A 45 -4.77 -17.36 -9.32
CA SER A 45 -4.81 -17.08 -10.76
C SER A 45 -6.23 -17.06 -11.30
N HIS A 46 -7.11 -17.93 -10.78
CA HIS A 46 -8.54 -17.96 -11.12
C HIS A 46 -9.33 -16.68 -10.77
N ARG A 47 -8.78 -15.79 -9.91
CA ARG A 47 -9.41 -14.51 -9.55
C ARG A 47 -8.95 -13.35 -10.43
N PHE A 48 -7.94 -13.56 -11.26
CA PHE A 48 -7.50 -12.56 -12.21
C PHE A 48 -8.45 -12.59 -13.41
N GLU A 49 -8.98 -11.42 -13.77
CA GLU A 49 -9.84 -11.26 -14.94
C GLU A 49 -8.95 -10.96 -16.16
N PRO A 50 -8.87 -11.85 -17.16
CA PRO A 50 -8.03 -11.65 -18.33
C PRO A 50 -8.40 -10.35 -19.07
N GLY A 51 -7.38 -9.60 -19.49
CA GLY A 51 -7.56 -8.29 -20.13
C GLY A 51 -7.57 -7.10 -19.17
N THR A 52 -7.58 -7.35 -17.84
CA THR A 52 -7.31 -6.30 -16.84
C THR A 52 -5.82 -6.13 -16.60
N ASN A 53 -5.41 -5.04 -15.94
CA ASN A 53 -4.00 -4.73 -15.75
C ASN A 53 -3.34 -5.61 -14.67
N MET A 54 -2.56 -6.61 -15.10
CA MET A 54 -1.86 -7.52 -14.18
C MET A 54 -0.87 -6.82 -13.26
N GLN A 55 -0.13 -5.82 -13.76
CA GLN A 55 0.82 -5.06 -12.95
C GLN A 55 0.12 -4.35 -11.79
N ALA A 56 -1.06 -3.75 -12.03
CA ALA A 56 -1.86 -3.09 -11.01
C ALA A 56 -2.43 -4.09 -9.98
N TRP A 57 -2.83 -5.28 -10.44
CA TRP A 57 -3.30 -6.35 -9.58
C TRP A 57 -2.21 -6.87 -8.64
N LEU A 58 -1.01 -7.16 -9.18
CA LEU A 58 0.14 -7.63 -8.41
C LEU A 58 0.66 -6.57 -7.44
N THR A 59 0.79 -5.30 -7.86
CA THR A 59 1.24 -4.22 -6.98
C THR A 59 0.25 -3.96 -5.83
N THR A 60 -1.05 -4.12 -6.07
CA THR A 60 -2.07 -4.07 -5.01
C THR A 60 -1.90 -5.23 -4.03
N MET A 61 -1.70 -6.45 -4.53
CA MET A 61 -1.47 -7.64 -3.70
C MET A 61 -0.20 -7.50 -2.85
N LEU A 62 0.90 -7.06 -3.45
CA LEU A 62 2.19 -6.86 -2.78
C LEU A 62 2.11 -5.81 -1.68
N LYS A 63 1.43 -4.68 -1.96
CA LYS A 63 1.18 -3.63 -0.96
C LYS A 63 0.39 -4.16 0.24
N ASN A 64 -0.69 -4.91 -0.02
CA ASN A 64 -1.50 -5.51 1.04
C ASN A 64 -0.71 -6.53 1.85
N LEU A 65 0.12 -7.35 1.19
CA LEU A 65 0.99 -8.32 1.85
C LEU A 65 1.97 -7.61 2.80
N HIS A 66 2.67 -6.57 2.31
CA HIS A 66 3.62 -5.79 3.09
C HIS A 66 2.96 -5.16 4.34
N PHE A 67 1.80 -4.52 4.20
CA PHE A 67 1.10 -3.97 5.36
C PHE A 67 0.68 -5.02 6.36
N ASN A 68 0.21 -6.19 5.90
CA ASN A 68 -0.14 -7.28 6.80
C ASN A 68 1.08 -7.81 7.55
N ASN A 69 2.24 -7.90 6.90
CA ASN A 69 3.50 -8.29 7.54
C ASN A 69 3.92 -7.24 8.57
N LEU A 70 3.93 -5.95 8.22
CA LEU A 70 4.20 -4.88 9.18
C LEU A 70 3.27 -4.87 10.40
N GLN A 71 1.99 -5.21 10.24
CA GLN A 71 1.07 -5.32 11.38
C GLN A 71 1.38 -6.54 12.24
N ARG A 72 1.67 -7.69 11.63
CA ARG A 72 2.12 -8.89 12.37
C ARG A 72 3.40 -8.59 13.13
N ASP A 73 4.36 -7.98 12.47
CA ASP A 73 5.62 -7.59 13.07
C ASP A 73 5.33 -6.61 14.20
N LYS A 74 4.52 -5.56 14.04
CA LYS A 74 4.12 -4.68 15.17
C LYS A 74 3.49 -5.43 16.35
N HIS A 75 2.72 -6.49 16.11
CA HIS A 75 2.18 -7.32 17.19
C HIS A 75 3.26 -8.19 17.87
N VAL A 76 4.29 -8.60 17.13
CA VAL A 76 5.45 -9.36 17.61
C VAL A 76 6.50 -8.42 18.26
N THR A 77 6.91 -7.36 17.60
CA THR A 77 7.79 -6.24 18.00
C THR A 77 7.24 -5.39 19.16
N LYS A 78 5.92 -5.42 19.47
CA LYS A 78 5.45 -4.82 20.74
C LYS A 78 6.04 -5.55 21.97
N VAL A 79 6.56 -6.76 21.78
CA VAL A 79 7.33 -7.51 22.78
C VAL A 79 8.82 -7.15 22.74
N GLU A 80 9.35 -6.64 21.62
CA GLU A 80 10.78 -6.42 21.43
C GLU A 80 11.07 -5.23 20.48
N LEU A 81 11.76 -4.20 20.97
CA LEU A 81 12.59 -3.25 20.20
C LEU A 81 11.94 -1.93 19.70
N TRP A 82 12.13 -0.89 20.52
CA TRP A 82 11.92 0.54 20.22
C TRP A 82 13.01 1.14 19.31
N ASP A 83 13.97 0.38 18.79
CA ASP A 83 15.20 0.96 18.28
C ASP A 83 15.38 0.87 16.76
N HIS A 84 15.71 2.03 16.17
CA HIS A 84 16.32 2.25 14.85
C HIS A 84 15.39 2.54 13.66
N ALA A 85 14.91 3.78 13.61
CA ALA A 85 14.53 4.44 12.36
C ALA A 85 15.66 5.39 11.91
N MET A 86 16.47 4.97 10.94
CA MET A 86 17.42 5.87 10.27
C MET A 86 16.65 6.87 9.39
N SER A 87 16.77 8.16 9.71
CA SER A 87 16.23 9.26 8.89
C SER A 87 17.27 9.73 7.88
N VAL A 88 16.91 9.72 6.60
CA VAL A 88 17.64 10.42 5.53
C VAL A 88 17.16 11.86 5.50
N GLU A 89 18.08 12.82 5.40
CA GLU A 89 17.74 14.26 5.40
C GLU A 89 16.94 14.64 4.13
N PRO A 90 15.78 15.31 4.24
CA PRO A 90 14.96 15.65 3.07
C PRO A 90 15.57 16.84 2.28
N SER A 91 15.81 16.65 0.97
CA SER A 91 16.25 17.69 0.04
C SER A 91 15.24 18.86 -0.09
N GLN A 92 15.65 20.04 -0.56
CA GLN A 92 14.72 21.19 -0.70
C GLN A 92 13.49 20.89 -1.57
N LEU A 93 13.65 20.10 -2.63
CA LEU A 93 12.56 19.67 -3.50
C LEU A 93 11.58 18.76 -2.75
N SER A 94 12.07 17.89 -1.85
CA SER A 94 11.21 17.08 -1.00
C SER A 94 10.40 17.95 -0.02
N ARG A 95 10.98 19.03 0.54
CA ARG A 95 10.26 19.96 1.43
C ARG A 95 9.08 20.66 0.75
N LEU A 96 9.24 21.04 -0.53
CA LEU A 96 8.15 21.60 -1.33
C LEU A 96 7.04 20.57 -1.59
N VAL A 97 7.41 19.35 -1.99
CA VAL A 97 6.46 18.25 -2.20
C VAL A 97 5.72 17.90 -0.90
N PHE A 98 6.40 17.86 0.24
CA PHE A 98 5.77 17.64 1.54
C PHE A 98 4.73 18.71 1.87
N ARG A 99 5.03 19.99 1.59
CA ARG A 99 4.10 21.10 1.85
C ARG A 99 2.84 21.03 0.97
N ASP A 100 2.97 20.59 -0.28
CA ASP A 100 1.81 20.44 -1.17
C ASP A 100 0.98 19.20 -0.81
N VAL A 101 1.63 18.12 -0.37
CA VAL A 101 0.96 16.94 0.20
C VAL A 101 0.21 17.30 1.48
N ASP A 102 0.81 18.07 2.39
CA ASP A 102 0.17 18.51 3.63
C ASP A 102 -1.05 19.40 3.34
N ARG A 103 -0.93 20.35 2.40
CA ARG A 103 -2.06 21.19 1.97
C ARG A 103 -3.19 20.37 1.36
N ALA A 104 -2.85 19.41 0.49
CA ALA A 104 -3.82 18.52 -0.11
C ALA A 104 -4.52 17.65 0.96
N PHE A 105 -3.77 17.16 1.95
CA PHE A 105 -4.31 16.36 3.05
C PHE A 105 -5.21 17.18 3.99
N ASP A 106 -4.86 18.44 4.25
CA ASP A 106 -5.67 19.35 5.07
C ASP A 106 -6.96 19.79 4.35
N SER A 107 -6.98 19.80 3.01
CA SER A 107 -8.19 20.07 2.24
C SER A 107 -9.25 18.95 2.32
N LEU A 108 -8.88 17.75 2.80
CA LEU A 108 -9.81 16.64 2.95
C LEU A 108 -10.84 16.94 4.05
N THR A 109 -12.05 16.43 3.87
CA THR A 109 -13.06 16.50 4.95
C THR A 109 -12.57 15.74 6.18
N PRO A 110 -13.00 16.11 7.40
CA PRO A 110 -12.56 15.44 8.64
C PRO A 110 -12.77 13.92 8.61
N CYS A 111 -13.88 13.46 8.01
CA CYS A 111 -14.19 12.04 7.87
C CYS A 111 -13.22 11.33 6.90
N GLN A 112 -12.87 11.94 5.77
CA GLN A 112 -11.90 11.38 4.83
C GLN A 112 -10.50 11.34 5.44
N ARG A 113 -10.09 12.45 6.07
CA ARG A 113 -8.77 12.58 6.69
C ARG A 113 -8.52 11.52 7.77
N LYS A 114 -9.52 11.28 8.63
CA LYS A 114 -9.45 10.22 9.66
C LYS A 114 -9.26 8.84 9.05
N VAL A 115 -9.99 8.52 7.98
CA VAL A 115 -9.87 7.21 7.32
C VAL A 115 -8.52 7.06 6.62
N VAL A 116 -8.05 8.09 5.90
CA VAL A 116 -6.73 8.07 5.27
C VAL A 116 -5.63 7.94 6.33
N ARG A 117 -5.74 8.63 7.47
CA ARG A 117 -4.79 8.48 8.58
C ARG A 117 -4.74 7.05 9.09
N LEU A 118 -5.89 6.46 9.45
CA LEU A 118 -5.92 5.11 10.03
C LEU A 118 -5.42 4.05 9.03
N VAL A 119 -5.79 4.16 7.76
CA VAL A 119 -5.48 3.12 6.77
C VAL A 119 -4.14 3.37 6.08
N ALA A 120 -3.94 4.55 5.51
CA ALA A 120 -2.79 4.82 4.65
C ALA A 120 -1.53 5.22 5.44
N ILE A 121 -1.68 5.86 6.61
CA ILE A 121 -0.56 6.29 7.45
C ILE A 121 -0.28 5.26 8.56
N GLU A 122 -1.29 4.89 9.35
CA GLU A 122 -1.13 3.95 10.46
C GLU A 122 -1.12 2.48 9.99
N GLY A 123 -1.57 2.21 8.76
CA GLY A 123 -1.58 0.87 8.16
C GLY A 123 -2.65 -0.07 8.72
N ARG A 124 -3.71 0.45 9.35
CA ARG A 124 -4.75 -0.39 9.98
C ARG A 124 -5.63 -1.08 8.92
N PRO A 125 -6.05 -2.33 9.16
CA PRO A 125 -7.00 -3.02 8.31
C PRO A 125 -8.35 -2.26 8.30
N TYR A 126 -9.09 -2.39 7.20
CA TYR A 126 -10.37 -1.68 7.03
C TYR A 126 -11.39 -2.00 8.12
N GLN A 127 -11.36 -3.21 8.66
CA GLN A 127 -12.26 -3.64 9.72
C GLN A 127 -11.96 -2.93 11.04
N GLU A 128 -10.71 -2.86 11.45
CA GLU A 128 -10.32 -2.12 12.67
C GLU A 128 -10.54 -0.61 12.51
N ALA A 129 -10.29 -0.06 11.31
CA ALA A 129 -10.61 1.33 11.02
C ALA A 129 -12.12 1.63 11.07
N ALA A 130 -12.94 0.68 10.61
CA ALA A 130 -14.40 0.74 10.68
C ALA A 130 -14.88 0.72 12.14
N GLU A 131 -14.37 -0.21 12.94
CA GLU A 131 -14.67 -0.31 14.38
C GLU A 131 -14.26 0.95 15.14
N LYS A 132 -13.01 1.42 14.95
CA LYS A 132 -12.48 2.62 15.64
C LYS A 132 -13.24 3.90 15.29
N LEU A 133 -13.78 3.99 14.07
CA LEU A 133 -14.57 5.14 13.63
C LEU A 133 -16.09 4.94 13.79
N ASN A 134 -16.53 3.79 14.31
CA ASN A 134 -17.92 3.39 14.44
C ASN A 134 -18.72 3.55 13.12
N VAL A 135 -18.18 3.02 12.02
CA VAL A 135 -18.81 3.06 10.69
C VAL A 135 -18.68 1.71 9.97
N SER A 136 -19.43 1.50 8.90
CA SER A 136 -19.32 0.27 8.10
C SER A 136 -18.03 0.21 7.28
N ILE A 137 -17.57 -1.01 6.95
CA ILE A 137 -16.43 -1.22 6.03
C ILE A 137 -16.69 -0.59 4.65
N GLY A 138 -17.94 -0.61 4.17
CA GLY A 138 -18.33 0.09 2.94
C GLY A 138 -18.14 1.61 3.02
N THR A 139 -18.37 2.19 4.20
CA THR A 139 -18.11 3.61 4.48
C THR A 139 -16.61 3.91 4.47
N ILE A 140 -15.78 3.02 5.02
CA ILE A 140 -14.32 3.14 4.93
C ILE A 140 -13.85 3.15 3.48
N ARG A 141 -14.31 2.17 2.67
CA ARG A 141 -13.94 2.06 1.25
C ARG A 141 -14.37 3.29 0.44
N SER A 142 -15.61 3.74 0.60
CA SER A 142 -16.13 4.92 -0.12
C SER A 142 -15.40 6.21 0.29
N ARG A 143 -15.11 6.39 1.58
CA ARG A 143 -14.33 7.55 2.06
C ARG A 143 -12.89 7.54 1.54
N LEU A 144 -12.25 6.37 1.46
CA LEU A 144 -10.92 6.23 0.85
C LEU A 144 -10.93 6.55 -0.63
N CYS A 145 -11.92 6.04 -1.38
CA CYS A 145 -12.03 6.30 -2.81
C CYS A 145 -12.11 7.81 -3.08
N ARG A 146 -13.06 8.48 -2.41
CA ARG A 146 -13.26 9.94 -2.55
C ARG A 146 -12.05 10.75 -2.07
N ALA A 147 -11.40 10.31 -1.00
CA ALA A 147 -10.18 10.97 -0.51
C ALA A 147 -9.04 10.86 -1.54
N ARG A 148 -8.89 9.69 -2.18
CA ARG A 148 -7.86 9.46 -3.20
C ARG A 148 -8.11 10.29 -4.46
N GLU A 149 -9.36 10.35 -4.93
CA GLU A 149 -9.75 11.23 -6.04
C GLU A 149 -9.42 12.68 -5.72
N ARG A 150 -9.77 13.15 -4.52
CA ARG A 150 -9.52 14.54 -4.11
C ARG A 150 -8.03 14.87 -4.02
N LEU A 151 -7.23 13.99 -3.41
CA LEU A 151 -5.78 14.16 -3.33
C LEU A 151 -5.15 14.18 -4.73
N ASN A 152 -5.56 13.27 -5.63
CA ASN A 152 -5.07 13.26 -7.01
C ASN A 152 -5.40 14.56 -7.74
N THR A 153 -6.63 15.09 -7.61
CA THR A 153 -7.00 16.36 -8.26
C THR A 153 -6.19 17.56 -7.76
N LEU A 154 -5.75 17.54 -6.50
CA LEU A 154 -5.03 18.65 -5.88
C LEU A 154 -3.51 18.57 -6.07
N MET A 155 -2.99 17.37 -6.32
CA MET A 155 -1.58 17.16 -6.61
C MET A 155 -1.26 17.18 -8.12
N ALA A 156 -2.29 17.03 -8.97
CA ALA A 156 -2.16 17.15 -10.42
C ALA A 156 -2.39 18.60 -10.93
N ALA A 157 -2.76 19.51 -10.03
CA ALA A 157 -2.92 20.94 -10.28
C ALA A 157 -1.70 21.71 -9.75
#